data_AF-A0A2T4DGU4-F1
#
_entry.id   AF-A0A2T4DGU4-F1
#
_cell.length_a   1.000
_cell.length_b   1.000
_cell.length_c   1.000
_cell.angle_alpha   90.00
_cell.angle_beta   90.00
_cell.angle_gamma   90.00
#
_symmetry.space_group_name_H-M   'P 1'
#
loop_
_entity.id
_entity.type
_entity.pdbx_description
1 polymer ?
#
loop_
_entity_poly.entity_id
_entity_poly.type
_entity_poly.pdbx_seq_one_letter_code
_entity_poly.pdbx_strand_id
1 'polypeptide(L)'
;MSDFILKFWPKNETDTVKTEEIENGLKESKIIGEKTEFWGEPAFKPGDSIQDFLSPKLERSNTYFETIALTVEDKNYGVIEGAEDFEYIDRLNVISIKGGEGAFNEWKTMCDRLQEITGDEYQGGWELL
;
A
#
# COMPACT_ATOMS: atom_id res chain seq x y z
N MET A 1 -10.77 4.21 -17.25
CA MET A 1 -9.41 3.79 -16.86
C MET A 1 -9.62 2.81 -15.74
N SER A 2 -9.09 1.59 -15.87
CA SER A 2 -9.11 0.65 -14.74
C SER A 2 -8.19 1.21 -13.66
N ASP A 3 -8.69 1.29 -12.44
CA ASP A 3 -7.91 1.74 -11.29
C ASP A 3 -7.12 0.54 -10.78
N PHE A 4 -5.79 0.61 -10.87
CA PHE A 4 -4.92 -0.39 -10.28
C PHE A 4 -4.69 -0.04 -8.81
N ILE A 5 -4.92 -1.00 -7.92
CA ILE A 5 -4.69 -0.85 -6.49
C ILE A 5 -3.61 -1.83 -6.06
N LEU A 6 -2.48 -1.29 -5.61
CA LEU A 6 -1.42 -2.10 -5.01
C LEU A 6 -1.73 -2.24 -3.52
N LYS A 7 -1.99 -3.46 -3.07
CA LYS A 7 -2.25 -3.75 -1.66
C LYS A 7 -1.05 -4.39 -1.00
N PHE A 8 -0.91 -4.18 0.30
CA PHE A 8 0.03 -4.83 1.19
C PHE A 8 -0.70 -5.33 2.42
N TRP A 9 -0.42 -6.57 2.82
CA TRP A 9 -1.04 -7.19 3.99
C TRP A 9 -0.09 -8.18 4.66
N PRO A 10 -0.27 -8.46 5.97
CA PRO A 10 0.43 -9.53 6.65
C PRO A 10 0.18 -10.87 5.93
N LYS A 11 1.27 -11.58 5.62
CA LYS A 11 1.23 -12.86 4.93
C LYS A 11 0.52 -13.92 5.77
N ASN A 12 0.84 -13.95 7.06
CA ASN A 12 0.17 -14.79 8.05
C ASN A 12 -0.98 -14.01 8.70
N GLU A 13 -1.98 -14.74 9.19
CA GLU A 13 -3.05 -14.14 9.98
C GLU A 13 -2.49 -13.52 11.27
N THR A 14 -3.01 -12.34 11.63
CA THR A 14 -2.64 -11.62 12.85
C THR A 14 -3.91 -11.21 13.58
N ASP A 15 -3.86 -11.20 14.91
CA ASP A 15 -4.99 -10.80 15.77
C ASP A 15 -4.87 -9.36 16.29
N THR A 16 -3.75 -8.68 15.98
CA THR A 16 -3.41 -7.36 16.52
C THR A 16 -3.50 -6.31 15.43
N VAL A 17 -4.34 -5.29 15.66
CA VAL A 17 -4.39 -4.07 14.85
C VAL A 17 -3.20 -3.18 15.22
N LYS A 18 -2.43 -2.76 14.22
CA LYS A 18 -1.17 -1.99 14.30
C LYS A 18 -1.18 -0.75 13.40
N THR A 19 -2.36 -0.26 13.01
CA THR A 19 -2.49 0.84 12.05
C THR A 19 -1.87 2.14 12.52
N GLU A 20 -1.97 2.48 13.81
CA GLU A 20 -1.29 3.65 14.36
C GLU A 20 0.25 3.52 14.26
N GLU A 21 0.80 2.33 14.52
CA GLU A 21 2.24 2.06 14.39
C GLU A 21 2.69 2.17 12.92
N ILE A 22 1.88 1.64 12.00
CA ILE A 22 2.10 1.71 10.55
C ILE A 22 2.07 3.17 10.09
N GLU A 23 1.02 3.93 10.42
CA GLU A 23 0.92 5.34 10.06
C GLU A 23 2.14 6.14 10.56
N ASN A 24 2.52 5.95 11.83
CA ASN A 24 3.67 6.63 12.41
C ASN A 24 4.97 6.23 11.69
N GLY A 25 5.21 4.94 11.49
CA GLY A 25 6.43 4.44 10.84
C GLY A 25 6.54 4.87 9.37
N LEU A 26 5.44 4.86 8.62
CA LEU A 26 5.40 5.35 7.24
C LEU A 26 5.64 6.87 7.18
N LYS A 27 5.13 7.62 8.15
CA LYS A 27 5.33 9.07 8.24
C LYS A 27 6.78 9.42 8.59
N GLU A 28 7.38 8.71 9.55
CA GLU A 28 8.81 8.86 9.91
C GLU A 28 9.72 8.56 8.71
N SER A 29 9.38 7.55 7.91
CA SER A 29 10.05 7.22 6.66
C SER A 29 9.75 8.15 5.50
N LYS A 30 8.88 9.15 5.69
CA LYS A 30 8.41 10.05 4.63
C LYS A 30 7.83 9.30 3.42
N ILE A 31 7.21 8.14 3.66
CA ILE A 31 6.49 7.36 2.64
C ILE A 31 5.10 7.94 2.43
N ILE A 32 4.46 8.36 3.52
CA ILE A 32 3.20 9.12 3.50
C ILE A 32 3.44 10.58 3.86
N GLY A 33 2.67 11.47 3.25
CA GLY A 33 2.72 12.91 3.45
C GLY A 33 1.54 13.43 4.25
N GLU A 34 0.93 14.51 3.75
CA GLU A 34 -0.25 15.12 4.37
C GLU A 34 -1.47 14.20 4.31
N LYS A 35 -2.33 14.29 5.34
CA LYS A 35 -3.64 13.66 5.32
C LYS A 35 -4.48 14.25 4.18
N THR A 36 -5.21 13.39 3.50
CA THR A 36 -6.14 13.70 2.42
C THR A 36 -7.36 12.79 2.55
N GLU A 37 -8.24 12.84 1.55
CA GLU A 37 -9.38 11.95 1.41
C GLU A 37 -9.30 11.24 0.05
N PHE A 38 -9.66 9.97 0.01
CA PHE A 38 -9.89 9.23 -1.23
C PHE A 38 -11.24 8.52 -1.12
N TRP A 39 -12.18 8.87 -1.99
CA TRP A 39 -13.56 8.34 -2.00
C TRP A 39 -14.29 8.41 -0.64
N GLY A 40 -14.08 9.48 0.13
CA GLY A 40 -14.72 9.66 1.44
C GLY A 40 -14.02 8.95 2.60
N GLU A 41 -12.91 8.25 2.33
CA GLU A 41 -12.10 7.59 3.36
C GLU A 41 -10.80 8.35 3.66
N PRO A 42 -10.31 8.31 4.91
CA PRO A 42 -9.02 8.87 5.28
C PRO A 42 -7.89 8.26 4.45
N ALA A 43 -7.08 9.12 3.85
CA ALA A 43 -5.94 8.71 3.07
C ALA A 43 -4.76 9.66 3.31
N PHE A 44 -3.64 9.36 2.66
CA PHE A 44 -2.44 10.18 2.67
C PHE A 44 -1.95 10.42 1.26
N LYS A 45 -1.43 11.62 1.02
CA LYS A 45 -0.65 11.90 -0.19
C LYS A 45 0.66 11.10 -0.16
N PRO A 46 1.26 10.78 -1.32
CA PRO A 46 2.60 10.23 -1.37
C PRO A 46 3.60 11.18 -0.68
N GLY A 47 4.41 10.61 0.21
CA GLY A 47 5.52 11.31 0.84
C GLY A 47 6.74 11.35 -0.07
N ASP A 48 7.77 12.06 0.39
CA ASP A 48 8.96 12.33 -0.40
C ASP A 48 9.74 11.06 -0.83
N SER A 49 9.69 10.03 0.00
CA SER A 49 10.53 8.84 -0.15
C SER A 49 9.80 7.65 -0.75
N ILE A 50 8.50 7.75 -1.08
CA ILE A 50 7.70 6.60 -1.59
C ILE A 50 8.34 5.91 -2.81
N GLN A 51 8.96 6.68 -3.70
CA GLN A 51 9.64 6.19 -4.91
C GLN A 51 10.86 5.30 -4.62
N ASP A 52 11.36 5.30 -3.39
CA ASP A 52 12.47 4.42 -2.98
C ASP A 52 11.97 3.06 -2.48
N PHE A 53 10.65 2.90 -2.31
CA PHE A 53 10.00 1.67 -1.84
C PHE A 53 9.21 0.95 -2.93
N LEU A 54 9.09 1.55 -4.12
CA LEU A 54 8.36 1.00 -5.26
C LEU A 54 9.21 1.10 -6.54
N SER A 55 9.20 0.03 -7.34
CA SER A 55 9.84 -0.03 -8.66
C SER A 55 8.83 -0.46 -9.72
N PRO A 56 8.89 0.14 -10.94
CA PRO A 56 9.81 1.18 -11.37
C PRO A 56 9.52 2.51 -10.68
N LYS A 57 10.55 3.36 -10.53
CA LYS A 57 10.39 4.67 -9.92
C LYS A 57 9.49 5.53 -10.79
N LEU A 58 8.42 6.07 -10.20
CA LEU A 58 7.64 7.13 -10.85
C LEU A 58 8.41 8.44 -10.80
N GLU A 59 8.53 9.11 -11.94
CA GLU A 59 9.00 10.49 -11.94
C GLU A 59 7.96 11.38 -11.25
N ARG A 60 8.36 12.16 -10.25
CA ARG A 60 7.45 13.08 -9.55
C ARG A 60 6.80 14.13 -10.47
N SER A 61 7.44 14.43 -11.60
CA SER A 61 6.88 15.32 -12.63
C SER A 61 5.72 14.69 -13.40
N ASN A 62 5.47 13.39 -13.22
CA ASN A 62 4.32 12.71 -13.79
C ASN A 62 3.05 13.12 -13.02
N THR A 63 2.07 13.68 -13.73
CA THR A 63 0.76 14.05 -13.18
C THR A 63 0.03 12.89 -12.49
N TYR A 64 0.33 11.64 -12.83
CA TYR A 64 -0.21 10.47 -12.11
C TYR A 64 0.29 10.36 -10.66
N PHE A 65 1.45 10.94 -10.34
CA PHE A 65 1.93 10.96 -8.96
C PHE A 65 0.99 11.76 -8.05
N GLU A 66 0.33 12.79 -8.59
CA GLU A 66 -0.66 13.60 -7.85
C GLU A 66 -1.97 12.85 -7.61
N THR A 67 -2.24 11.78 -8.35
CA THR A 67 -3.43 10.94 -8.18
C THR A 67 -3.22 9.78 -7.19
N ILE A 68 -1.99 9.58 -6.73
CA ILE A 68 -1.70 8.53 -5.74
C ILE A 68 -2.28 8.92 -4.39
N ALA A 69 -3.01 7.98 -3.79
CA ALA A 69 -3.45 8.07 -2.41
C ALA A 69 -3.12 6.77 -1.67
N LEU A 70 -2.60 6.89 -0.45
CA LEU A 70 -2.29 5.75 0.40
C LEU A 70 -3.33 5.65 1.51
N THR A 71 -3.91 4.47 1.70
CA THR A 71 -4.77 4.15 2.84
C THR A 71 -4.08 3.17 3.77
N VAL A 72 -4.32 3.31 5.07
CA VAL A 72 -3.91 2.37 6.11
C VAL A 72 -5.18 1.99 6.86
N GLU A 73 -5.52 0.71 6.84
CA GLU A 73 -6.84 0.22 7.25
C GLU A 73 -6.73 -0.91 8.25
N ASP A 74 -7.51 -0.82 9.34
CA ASP A 74 -7.51 -1.81 10.41
C ASP A 74 -7.86 -3.19 9.89
N LYS A 75 -8.87 -3.24 9.01
CA LYS A 75 -9.37 -4.45 8.36
C LYS A 75 -9.75 -4.15 6.92
N ASN A 76 -9.15 -4.88 5.99
CA ASN A 76 -9.53 -4.92 4.58
C ASN A 76 -9.19 -6.33 4.05
N TYR A 77 -8.91 -6.50 2.77
CA TYR A 77 -8.52 -7.76 2.15
C TYR A 77 -7.17 -7.65 1.45
N GLY A 78 -6.42 -8.75 1.50
CA GLY A 78 -5.30 -9.02 0.60
C GLY A 78 -5.76 -9.67 -0.69
N VAL A 79 -4.88 -9.68 -1.70
CA VAL A 79 -5.18 -10.17 -3.05
C VAL A 79 -4.12 -11.16 -3.50
N ILE A 80 -4.48 -12.41 -3.66
CA ILE A 80 -3.57 -13.44 -4.17
C ILE A 80 -3.90 -13.67 -5.65
N GLU A 81 -2.94 -13.35 -6.53
CA GLU A 81 -3.06 -13.63 -7.96
C GLU A 81 -2.89 -15.14 -8.19
N GLY A 82 -3.98 -15.82 -8.53
CA GLY A 82 -3.98 -17.20 -9.00
C GLY A 82 -3.79 -17.28 -10.52
N ALA A 83 -3.58 -18.49 -11.05
CA ALA A 83 -3.37 -18.69 -12.48
C ALA A 83 -4.59 -18.35 -13.36
N GLU A 84 -5.79 -18.37 -12.79
CA GLU A 84 -7.06 -18.16 -13.51
C GLU A 84 -8.03 -17.18 -12.81
N ASP A 85 -7.81 -16.85 -11.54
CA ASP A 85 -8.70 -15.98 -10.75
C ASP A 85 -7.94 -15.25 -9.63
N PHE A 86 -8.53 -14.18 -9.09
CA PHE A 86 -8.03 -13.48 -7.91
C PHE A 86 -8.68 -14.04 -6.64
N GLU A 87 -7.86 -14.44 -5.67
CA GLU A 87 -8.35 -14.83 -4.35
C GLU A 87 -8.24 -13.65 -3.38
N TYR A 88 -9.39 -13.27 -2.80
CA TYR A 88 -9.49 -12.20 -1.81
C TYR A 88 -9.54 -12.78 -0.40
N ILE A 89 -8.65 -12.30 0.47
CA ILE A 89 -8.50 -12.82 1.84
C ILE A 89 -8.61 -11.70 2.86
N ASP A 90 -9.55 -11.82 3.81
CA ASP A 90 -9.69 -10.87 4.90
C ASP A 90 -8.39 -10.77 5.71
N ARG A 91 -7.95 -9.54 5.97
CA ARG A 91 -6.69 -9.26 6.67
C ARG A 91 -6.81 -8.00 7.54
N LEU A 92 -6.05 -8.02 8.63
CA LEU A 92 -5.79 -6.82 9.40
C LEU A 92 -4.57 -6.08 8.84
N ASN A 93 -4.44 -4.80 9.20
CA ASN A 93 -3.26 -3.98 8.92
C ASN A 93 -2.96 -3.88 7.43
N VAL A 94 -3.97 -3.52 6.64
CA VAL A 94 -3.85 -3.47 5.18
C VAL A 94 -3.46 -2.06 4.75
N ILE A 95 -2.50 -1.99 3.84
CA ILE A 95 -2.08 -0.73 3.20
C ILE A 95 -2.47 -0.82 1.73
N SER A 96 -3.12 0.20 1.20
CA SER A 96 -3.42 0.29 -0.23
C SER A 96 -2.80 1.53 -0.85
N ILE A 97 -2.23 1.40 -2.03
CA ILE A 97 -1.83 2.51 -2.89
C ILE A 97 -2.84 2.57 -4.04
N LYS A 98 -3.72 3.57 -3.97
CA LYS A 98 -4.76 3.85 -4.96
C LYS A 98 -4.18 4.78 -6.04
N GLY A 99 -4.63 4.61 -7.28
CA GLY A 99 -4.23 5.48 -8.40
C GLY A 99 -2.79 5.24 -8.89
N GLY A 100 -2.23 4.06 -8.64
CA GLY A 100 -0.95 3.67 -9.22
C GLY A 100 -1.08 3.37 -10.71
N GLU A 101 -0.07 3.70 -11.51
CA GLU A 101 0.11 2.98 -12.78
C GLU A 101 0.37 1.52 -12.42
N GLY A 102 -0.32 0.57 -13.06
CA GLY A 102 -0.10 -0.89 -12.92
C GLY A 102 1.31 -1.36 -13.34
N ALA A 103 2.27 -0.43 -13.37
CA ALA A 103 3.67 -0.64 -13.67
C ALA A 103 4.49 -1.02 -12.43
N PHE A 104 4.08 -0.69 -11.20
CA PHE A 104 4.84 -1.12 -10.02
C PHE A 104 4.82 -2.64 -9.92
N ASN A 105 5.94 -3.31 -10.20
CA ASN A 105 6.04 -4.77 -10.17
C ASN A 105 7.12 -5.27 -9.21
N GLU A 106 7.88 -4.35 -8.59
CA GLU A 106 8.76 -4.68 -7.46
C GLU A 106 8.46 -3.75 -6.29
N TRP A 107 7.96 -4.34 -5.20
CA TRP A 107 7.56 -3.64 -3.99
C TRP A 107 8.08 -4.34 -2.73
N LYS A 108 9.10 -5.20 -2.89
CA LYS A 108 9.72 -5.93 -1.78
C LYS A 108 10.23 -4.98 -0.70
N THR A 109 10.82 -3.86 -1.09
CA THR A 109 11.32 -2.85 -0.15
C THR A 109 10.22 -2.25 0.71
N MET A 110 9.00 -2.08 0.16
CA MET A 110 7.83 -1.69 0.95
C MET A 110 7.46 -2.79 1.96
N CYS A 111 7.41 -4.05 1.54
CA CYS A 111 7.13 -5.18 2.44
C CYS A 111 8.16 -5.28 3.57
N ASP A 112 9.45 -5.18 3.26
CA ASP A 112 10.54 -5.22 4.23
C ASP A 112 10.35 -4.07 5.25
N ARG A 113 9.98 -2.87 4.78
CA ARG A 113 9.74 -1.73 5.65
C ARG A 113 8.54 -1.92 6.57
N LEU A 114 7.43 -2.47 6.06
CA LEU A 114 6.25 -2.78 6.86
C LEU A 114 6.56 -3.86 7.91
N GLN A 115 7.41 -4.83 7.57
CA GLN A 115 7.90 -5.81 8.51
C GLN A 115 8.78 -5.19 9.60
N GLU A 116 9.65 -4.22 9.27
CA GLU A 116 10.42 -3.49 10.29
C GLU A 116 9.51 -2.73 11.27
N ILE A 117 8.41 -2.16 10.79
CA ILE A 117 7.48 -1.37 11.62
C ILE A 117 6.65 -2.28 12.54
N THR A 118 6.17 -3.40 12.01
CA THR A 118 5.15 -4.22 12.69
C THR A 118 5.69 -5.51 13.29
N GLY A 119 6.83 -6.01 12.80
CA GLY A 119 7.35 -7.35 13.10
C GLY A 119 6.72 -8.49 12.31
N ASP A 120 5.69 -8.23 11.49
CA ASP A 120 4.99 -9.25 10.70
C ASP A 120 5.54 -9.31 9.27
N GLU A 121 5.62 -10.49 8.65
CA GLU A 121 6.03 -10.60 7.23
C GLU A 121 4.88 -10.11 6.32
N TYR A 122 5.15 -9.12 5.46
CA TYR A 122 4.17 -8.58 4.52
C TYR A 122 4.34 -9.17 3.13
N GLN A 123 3.22 -9.25 2.42
CA GLN A 123 3.17 -9.50 0.98
C GLN A 123 2.35 -8.40 0.31
N GLY A 124 2.55 -8.24 -1.00
CA GLY A 124 1.78 -7.30 -1.79
C GLY A 124 1.25 -7.93 -3.06
N GLY A 125 0.24 -7.31 -3.64
CA GLY A 125 -0.46 -7.80 -4.82
C GLY A 125 -1.40 -6.76 -5.40
N TRP A 126 -1.71 -6.92 -6.68
CA TRP A 126 -2.53 -5.99 -7.43
C TRP A 126 -3.97 -6.41 -7.47
N GLU A 127 -4.84 -5.42 -7.38
CA GLU A 127 -6.24 -5.50 -7.74
C GLU A 127 -6.50 -4.62 -8.97
N LEU A 128 -7.28 -5.17 -9.90
CA LEU A 128 -7.81 -4.50 -11.08
C LEU A 128 -9.28 -4.15 -10.83
N LEU A 129 -9.63 -2.86 -10.88
CA LEU A 129 -11.01 -2.37 -10.85
C LEU A 129 -11.57 -2.01 -12.24
#